data_AF-A0A842CZ52-F1
#
_entry.id   AF-A0A842CZ52-F1
#
_cell.length_a   1.000
_cell.length_b   1.000
_cell.length_c   1.000
_cell.angle_alpha   90.00
_cell.angle_beta   90.00
_cell.angle_gamma   90.00
#
_symmetry.space_group_name_H-M   'P 1'
#
loop_
_entity.id
_entity.type
_entity.pdbx_description
1 polymer ?
#
loop_
_entity_poly.entity_id
_entity_poly.type
_entity_poly.pdbx_seq_one_letter_code
_entity_poly.pdbx_strand_id
1 'polypeptide(L)'
;MTGLLNETVVEREIQETTTKCFEKFKYELLASIKEATEDEELLTRAQVTKRILKCSPNTADKYYLNDPTFPFVYQGEEKRYPKKLVTQWIAQKASRGGMKYFG
;
A
#
# COMPACT_ATOMS: atom_id res chain seq x y z
N MET A 1 -29.37 40.27 27.91
CA MET A 1 -30.19 39.06 27.67
C MET A 1 -29.23 37.91 27.39
N THR A 2 -28.87 37.16 28.42
CA THR A 2 -28.01 35.97 28.28
C THR A 2 -28.83 34.88 27.63
N GLY A 3 -28.55 34.61 26.34
CA GLY A 3 -29.08 33.45 25.65
C GLY A 3 -28.51 32.20 26.30
N LEU A 4 -29.21 31.65 27.29
CA LEU A 4 -28.95 30.29 27.75
C LEU A 4 -29.21 29.38 26.55
N LEU A 5 -28.14 28.79 26.03
CA LEU A 5 -28.23 27.62 25.19
C LEU A 5 -29.08 26.59 25.96
N ASN A 6 -30.23 26.24 25.40
CA ASN A 6 -31.08 25.19 25.94
C ASN A 6 -30.25 23.90 25.95
N GLU A 7 -30.12 23.29 27.13
CA GLU A 7 -29.33 22.07 27.36
C GLU A 7 -29.63 20.99 26.31
N THR A 8 -30.91 20.85 25.93
CA THR A 8 -31.36 19.91 24.90
C THR A 8 -30.85 20.22 23.48
N VAL A 9 -30.55 21.48 23.16
CA VAL A 9 -29.97 21.89 21.87
C VAL A 9 -28.49 21.53 21.84
N VAL A 10 -27.78 21.79 22.93
CA VAL A 10 -26.36 21.45 23.08
C VAL A 10 -26.17 19.93 23.03
N GLU A 11 -26.99 19.17 23.74
CA GLU A 11 -26.99 17.71 23.70
C GLU A 11 -27.20 17.17 22.28
N ARG A 12 -28.15 17.74 21.53
CA ARG A 12 -28.42 17.33 20.15
C ARG A 12 -27.24 17.61 19.23
N GLU A 13 -26.62 18.78 19.33
CA GLU A 13 -25.44 19.14 18.53
C GLU A 13 -24.24 18.25 18.86
N ILE A 14 -24.03 17.92 20.14
CA ILE A 14 -23.00 16.97 20.57
C ILE A 14 -23.28 15.59 19.98
N GLN A 15 -24.53 15.11 20.05
CA GLN A 15 -24.94 13.81 19.51
C GLN A 15 -24.71 13.72 18.00
N GLU A 16 -25.15 14.73 17.24
CA GLU A 16 -24.95 14.79 15.79
C GLU A 16 -23.47 14.84 15.42
N THR A 17 -22.70 15.67 16.11
CA THR A 17 -21.27 15.82 15.84
C THR A 17 -20.53 14.52 16.14
N THR A 18 -20.85 13.89 17.27
CA THR A 18 -20.28 12.59 17.67
C THR A 18 -20.61 11.52 16.63
N THR A 19 -21.86 11.48 16.15
CA THR A 19 -22.30 10.53 15.12
C THR A 19 -21.52 10.74 13.82
N LYS A 20 -21.43 11.98 13.33
CA LYS A 20 -20.67 12.32 12.11
C LYS A 20 -19.18 11.95 12.24
N CYS A 21 -18.57 12.23 13.40
CA CYS A 21 -17.19 11.84 13.68
C CYS A 21 -17.00 10.33 13.68
N PHE A 22 -17.91 9.58 14.32
CA PHE A 22 -17.85 8.12 14.37
C PHE A 22 -18.03 7.49 13.00
N GLU A 23 -18.96 8.00 12.19
CA GLU A 23 -19.17 7.54 10.82
C GLU A 23 -17.92 7.76 9.96
N LYS A 24 -17.33 8.97 10.02
CA LYS A 24 -16.10 9.26 9.30
C LYS A 24 -14.97 8.32 9.73
N PHE A 25 -14.78 8.15 11.04
CA PHE A 25 -13.77 7.24 11.59
C PHE A 25 -13.99 5.79 11.14
N LYS A 26 -15.24 5.32 11.13
CA LYS A 26 -15.59 3.98 10.62
C LYS A 26 -15.16 3.81 9.16
N TYR A 27 -15.40 4.79 8.30
CA TYR A 27 -14.98 4.70 6.90
C TYR A 27 -13.45 4.67 6.73
N GLU A 28 -12.73 5.49 7.49
CA GLU A 28 -11.26 5.52 7.48
C GLU A 28 -10.66 4.19 7.99
N LEU A 29 -11.23 3.63 9.07
CA LEU A 29 -10.85 2.32 9.57
C LEU A 29 -11.11 1.21 8.54
N LEU A 30 -12.29 1.20 7.91
CA LEU A 30 -12.62 0.20 6.90
C LEU A 30 -11.69 0.28 5.69
N ALA A 31 -11.29 1.47 5.27
CA ALA A 31 -10.31 1.65 4.20
C ALA A 31 -8.94 1.08 4.60
N SER A 32 -8.47 1.39 5.81
CA SER A 32 -7.18 0.89 6.32
C SER A 32 -7.16 -0.63 6.48
N ILE A 33 -8.26 -1.21 6.99
CA ILE A 33 -8.41 -2.66 7.09
C ILE A 33 -8.41 -3.28 5.71
N LYS A 34 -9.17 -2.75 4.75
CA LYS A 34 -9.19 -3.26 3.38
C LYS A 34 -7.79 -3.25 2.76
N GLU A 35 -7.04 -2.17 2.91
CA GLU A 35 -5.67 -2.09 2.41
C GLU A 35 -4.74 -3.14 3.06
N ALA A 36 -4.91 -3.38 4.37
CA ALA A 36 -4.13 -4.36 5.12
C ALA A 36 -4.56 -5.82 4.85
N THR A 37 -5.84 -6.06 4.55
CA THR A 37 -6.40 -7.41 4.29
C THR A 37 -6.47 -7.78 2.82
N GLU A 38 -6.23 -6.85 1.91
CA GLU A 38 -6.16 -7.17 0.50
C GLU A 38 -4.97 -8.09 0.27
N ASP A 39 -5.26 -9.35 -0.06
CA ASP A 39 -4.29 -10.42 -0.24
C ASP A 39 -3.12 -9.93 -1.10
N GLU A 40 -1.94 -9.82 -0.47
CA GLU A 40 -0.73 -9.44 -1.17
C GLU A 40 -0.38 -10.55 -2.17
N GLU A 41 -0.46 -10.23 -3.47
CA GLU A 41 -0.15 -11.18 -4.52
C GLU A 41 1.36 -11.51 -4.50
N LEU A 42 1.69 -12.71 -4.05
CA LEU A 42 3.06 -13.22 -4.01
C LEU A 42 3.46 -13.81 -5.37
N LEU A 43 4.27 -13.08 -6.12
CA LEU A 43 4.72 -13.47 -7.45
C LEU A 43 5.91 -14.44 -7.39
N THR A 44 5.95 -15.38 -8.32
CA THR A 44 7.16 -16.15 -8.64
C THR A 44 8.19 -15.29 -9.36
N ARG A 45 9.43 -15.78 -9.44
CA ARG A 45 10.48 -15.19 -10.28
C ARG A 45 10.01 -14.94 -11.71
N ALA A 46 9.39 -15.93 -12.35
CA ALA A 46 8.91 -15.79 -13.73
C ALA A 46 7.79 -14.74 -13.87
N GLN A 47 6.92 -14.62 -12.86
CA GLN A 47 5.85 -13.63 -12.88
C GLN A 47 6.36 -12.22 -12.64
N VAL A 48 7.27 -12.00 -11.68
CA VAL A 48 7.81 -10.65 -11.42
C VAL A 48 8.59 -10.12 -12.63
N THR A 49 9.36 -10.98 -13.30
CA THR A 49 10.10 -10.58 -14.52
C THR A 49 9.18 -10.25 -15.68
N LYS A 50 8.15 -11.06 -15.93
CA LYS A 50 7.21 -10.85 -17.05
C LYS A 50 6.19 -9.75 -16.79
N ARG A 51 5.67 -9.64 -15.57
CA ARG A 51 4.56 -8.73 -15.25
C ARG A 51 5.02 -7.35 -14.83
N ILE A 52 6.12 -7.26 -14.08
CA ILE A 52 6.59 -6.00 -13.50
C ILE A 52 7.85 -5.49 -14.20
N LEU A 53 8.94 -6.27 -14.19
CA LEU A 53 10.24 -5.81 -14.70
C LEU A 53 10.34 -5.76 -16.22
N LYS A 54 9.43 -6.44 -16.93
CA LYS A 54 9.36 -6.54 -18.41
C LYS A 54 10.70 -6.91 -19.06
N CYS A 55 11.46 -7.79 -18.43
CA CYS A 55 12.79 -8.18 -18.91
C CYS A 55 13.03 -9.69 -18.82
N SER A 56 14.15 -10.14 -19.39
CA SER A 56 14.55 -11.55 -19.32
C SER A 56 14.94 -11.95 -17.89
N PRO A 57 14.80 -13.23 -17.49
CA PRO A 57 15.22 -13.70 -16.17
C PRO A 57 16.68 -13.41 -15.82
N ASN A 58 17.57 -13.47 -16.81
CA ASN A 58 19.00 -13.20 -16.61
C ASN A 58 19.27 -11.71 -16.34
N THR A 59 18.58 -10.83 -17.06
CA THR A 59 18.65 -9.38 -16.82
C THR A 59 18.05 -9.04 -15.46
N ALA A 60 16.93 -9.66 -15.09
CA ALA A 60 16.29 -9.46 -13.80
C ALA A 60 17.23 -9.83 -12.65
N ASP A 61 17.87 -10.99 -12.68
CA ASP A 61 18.81 -11.41 -11.64
C ASP A 61 19.98 -10.43 -11.51
N LYS A 62 20.58 -10.06 -12.65
CA LYS A 62 21.79 -9.23 -12.68
C LYS A 62 21.57 -7.83 -12.13
N TYR A 63 20.42 -7.22 -12.41
CA TYR A 63 20.19 -5.80 -12.13
C TYR A 63 19.16 -5.54 -11.03
N TYR A 64 18.35 -6.54 -10.65
CA TYR A 64 17.22 -6.37 -9.74
C TYR A 64 17.21 -7.41 -8.63
N LEU A 65 17.01 -8.70 -8.95
CA LEU A 65 16.67 -9.72 -7.95
C LEU A 65 17.83 -10.08 -7.00
N ASN A 66 19.07 -9.78 -7.40
CA ASN A 66 20.25 -9.93 -6.53
C ASN A 66 20.61 -8.63 -5.76
N ASP A 67 19.89 -7.52 -5.97
CA ASP A 67 20.05 -6.32 -5.14
C ASP A 67 19.56 -6.67 -3.71
N PRO A 68 20.37 -6.49 -2.66
CA PRO A 68 20.00 -6.84 -1.29
C PRO A 68 18.81 -6.02 -0.76
N THR A 69 18.49 -4.91 -1.40
CA THR A 69 17.33 -4.08 -1.07
C THR A 69 16.07 -4.47 -1.85
N PHE A 70 16.15 -5.41 -2.79
CA PHE A 70 15.01 -5.83 -3.59
C PHE A 70 14.00 -6.61 -2.72
N PRO A 71 12.69 -6.27 -2.74
CA PRO A 71 11.71 -6.91 -1.86
C PRO A 71 11.46 -8.37 -2.22
N PHE A 72 11.66 -9.28 -1.26
CA PHE A 72 11.27 -10.69 -1.37
C PHE A 72 10.89 -11.27 -0.01
N VAL A 73 10.15 -12.37 -0.03
CA VAL A 73 9.81 -13.20 1.13
C VAL A 73 10.05 -14.67 0.78
N TYR A 74 10.28 -15.51 1.78
CA TYR A 74 10.33 -16.96 1.57
C TYR A 74 8.95 -17.57 1.80
N GLN A 75 8.49 -18.39 0.86
CA GLN A 75 7.32 -19.25 1.02
C GLN A 75 7.79 -20.71 0.93
N GLY A 76 8.06 -21.32 2.07
CA GLY A 76 8.85 -22.55 2.13
C GLY A 76 10.31 -22.29 1.74
N GLU A 77 10.81 -23.04 0.78
CA GLU A 77 12.19 -22.89 0.26
C GLU A 77 12.29 -21.93 -0.93
N GLU A 78 11.16 -21.47 -1.47
CA GLU A 78 11.14 -20.61 -2.65
C GLU A 78 11.01 -19.13 -2.31
N LYS A 79 11.78 -18.29 -3.02
CA LYS A 79 11.59 -16.84 -2.99
C LYS A 79 10.32 -16.45 -3.73
N ARG A 80 9.50 -15.66 -3.07
CA ARG A 80 8.33 -14.99 -3.63
C ARG A 80 8.46 -13.48 -3.51
N TYR A 81 7.82 -12.78 -4.42
CA TYR A 81 7.99 -11.36 -4.63
C TYR A 81 6.65 -10.66 -4.40
N PRO A 82 6.47 -9.97 -3.26
CA PRO A 82 5.25 -9.22 -2.98
C PRO A 82 5.06 -8.13 -4.04
N LYS A 83 3.98 -8.22 -4.81
CA LYS A 83 3.73 -7.35 -5.97
C LYS A 83 3.70 -5.88 -5.60
N LYS A 84 3.02 -5.49 -4.51
CA LYS A 84 2.92 -4.08 -4.11
C LYS A 84 4.30 -3.53 -3.74
N LEU A 85 5.05 -4.24 -2.91
CA LEU A 85 6.39 -3.81 -2.47
C LEU A 85 7.37 -3.72 -3.64
N VAL A 86 7.38 -4.69 -4.55
CA VAL A 86 8.25 -4.63 -5.74
C VAL A 86 7.88 -3.43 -6.62
N THR A 87 6.59 -3.17 -6.83
CA THR A 87 6.13 -2.04 -7.63
C THR A 87 6.57 -0.70 -6.99
N GLN A 88 6.41 -0.57 -5.67
CA GLN A 88 6.85 0.62 -4.94
C GLN A 88 8.37 0.81 -5.01
N TRP A 89 9.14 -0.27 -4.85
CA TRP A 89 10.60 -0.22 -4.94
C TRP A 89 11.09 0.30 -6.30
N ILE A 90 10.46 -0.18 -7.40
CA ILE A 90 10.78 0.28 -8.75
C ILE A 90 10.44 1.77 -8.90
N ALA A 91 9.26 2.19 -8.43
CA ALA A 91 8.85 3.60 -8.48
C ALA A 91 9.84 4.51 -7.72
N GLN A 92 10.35 4.06 -6.57
CA GLN A 92 11.36 4.80 -5.80
C GLN A 92 12.73 4.86 -6.48
N LYS A 93 13.16 3.79 -7.15
CA LYS A 93 14.42 3.79 -7.91
C LYS A 93 14.32 4.65 -9.18
N ALA A 94 13.15 4.68 -9.82
CA ALA A 94 12.89 5.54 -10.97
C ALA A 94 12.91 7.03 -10.61
N SER A 95 12.31 7.42 -9.47
CA SER A 95 12.25 8.83 -9.04
C SER A 95 13.59 9.39 -8.53
N ARG A 96 14.50 8.53 -8.07
CA ARG A 96 15.86 8.91 -7.64
C ARG A 96 16.88 9.09 -8.78
N GLY A 97 16.44 9.04 -10.05
CA GLY A 97 17.28 9.39 -11.21
C GLY A 97 18.19 8.28 -11.76
N GLY A 98 17.81 7.00 -11.61
CA GLY A 98 18.71 5.86 -11.85
C GLY A 98 18.35 4.85 -12.94
N MET A 99 17.26 4.98 -13.70
CA MET A 99 16.88 3.96 -14.70
C MET A 99 16.79 4.50 -16.13
N LYS A 100 17.94 4.47 -16.81
CA LYS A 100 18.07 4.56 -18.27
C LYS A 100 18.00 3.17 -18.92
N TYR A 101 16.97 2.36 -18.69
CA TYR A 101 16.82 1.10 -19.45
C TYR A 101 15.35 0.75 -19.68
N PHE A 102 14.71 1.53 -20.53
CA PHE A 102 13.62 1.03 -21.37
C PHE A 102 14.11 1.12 -22.81
N GLY A 103 14.38 -0.04 -23.40
CA GLY A 103 14.52 -0.24 -24.84
C GLY A 103 13.34 -1.08 -25.30
#